data_AF-A0A2E5SR28-F1
#
_entry.id   AF-A0A2E5SR28-F1
#
_cell.length_a   1.000
_cell.length_b   1.000
_cell.length_c   1.000
_cell.angle_alpha   90.00
_cell.angle_beta   90.00
_cell.angle_gamma   90.00
#
_symmetry.space_group_name_H-M   'P 1'
#
loop_
_entity.id
_entity.type
_entity.pdbx_description
1 polymer ?
#
loop_
_entity_poly.entity_id
_entity_poly.type
_entity_poly.pdbx_seq_one_letter_code
_entity_poly.pdbx_strand_id
1 'polypeptide(L)'
;MAFFRVEKRFSEKSGVNQTLPNFRSLTASLIAGYKDAASLSGVGYSNISGIFLGIIRKRILGFSKSLTCNLVRDDDYNAISAFYLELIRLIYFVLATDTKSRNVDLAFQSLILLYENVKWYDPVLNQVFSRTAEDGFVGVFLKSKDIINLGKSSLEFVSSLIAIAYISPFFRIPQQSLIDFWKAAKISLHEKFSDDFPYFEAVSLLFYIQDRQEYSSLRNLLYRDLRQSIKGGGLTQSTSTFMAFLDYSACPYFDETKKKSLVEEAWLAVHNQPPKDKSKIGPALTALAELPWFVDWSRKDLDIRKALFRKELQSVY
;
A
#
# COMPACT_ATOMS: atom_id res chain seq x y z
N MET A 1 -18.99 6.40 -23.71
CA MET A 1 -18.73 6.52 -25.17
C MET A 1 -17.35 7.10 -25.53
N ALA A 2 -16.76 7.98 -24.72
CA ALA A 2 -15.47 8.60 -25.07
C ALA A 2 -14.25 7.65 -25.00
N PHE A 3 -14.24 6.69 -24.07
CA PHE A 3 -13.25 5.61 -24.01
C PHE A 3 -13.25 4.70 -25.25
N PHE A 4 -14.44 4.39 -25.80
CA PHE A 4 -14.57 3.59 -27.03
C PHE A 4 -13.99 4.29 -28.26
N ARG A 5 -13.93 5.64 -28.28
CA ARG A 5 -13.29 6.38 -29.38
C ARG A 5 -11.76 6.31 -29.33
N VAL A 6 -11.15 6.16 -28.15
CA VAL A 6 -9.69 6.00 -28.01
C VAL A 6 -9.27 4.59 -28.43
N GLU A 7 -10.00 3.57 -27.96
CA GLU A 7 -9.76 2.16 -28.30
C GLU A 7 -9.89 1.90 -29.82
N LYS A 8 -10.91 2.50 -30.47
CA LYS A 8 -11.12 2.36 -31.92
C LYS A 8 -10.10 3.15 -32.75
N ARG A 9 -9.63 4.32 -32.27
CA ARG A 9 -8.63 5.17 -32.96
C ARG A 9 -7.23 4.56 -33.04
N PHE A 10 -6.84 3.74 -32.08
CA PHE A 10 -5.56 3.02 -32.15
C PHE A 10 -5.61 1.79 -33.09
N SER A 11 -6.80 1.28 -33.43
CA SER A 11 -6.96 0.10 -34.29
C SER A 11 -7.05 0.41 -35.80
N GLU A 12 -7.39 1.64 -36.19
CA GLU A 12 -7.56 2.03 -37.59
C GLU A 12 -6.40 2.95 -38.04
N LYS A 13 -5.36 2.38 -38.64
CA LYS A 13 -4.36 3.16 -39.38
C LYS A 13 -4.91 3.55 -40.75
N SER A 14 -5.13 4.85 -40.99
CA SER A 14 -4.63 5.55 -42.19
C SER A 14 -5.15 6.99 -42.28
N GLY A 15 -4.22 7.96 -42.25
CA GLY A 15 -4.30 9.19 -43.02
C GLY A 15 -5.35 10.23 -42.63
N VAL A 16 -5.15 10.94 -41.53
CA VAL A 16 -5.48 12.38 -41.36
C VAL A 16 -4.56 12.90 -40.25
N ASN A 17 -4.03 14.12 -40.37
CA ASN A 17 -3.43 14.89 -39.27
C ASN A 17 -4.45 15.06 -38.13
N GLN A 18 -4.71 14.01 -37.35
CA GLN A 18 -5.61 14.03 -36.22
C GLN A 18 -4.84 14.54 -35.01
N THR A 19 -5.20 15.72 -34.55
CA THR A 19 -4.75 16.26 -33.27
C THR A 19 -4.98 15.22 -32.17
N LEU A 20 -3.91 14.94 -31.42
CA LEU A 20 -3.96 14.02 -30.28
C LEU A 20 -5.12 14.42 -29.35
N PRO A 21 -5.93 13.46 -28.88
CA PRO A 21 -7.08 13.77 -28.03
C PRO A 21 -6.62 14.49 -26.75
N ASN A 22 -7.32 15.57 -26.38
CA ASN A 22 -7.07 16.29 -25.13
C ASN A 22 -7.56 15.46 -23.94
N PHE A 23 -6.69 14.56 -23.44
CA PHE A 23 -7.01 13.65 -22.33
C PHE A 23 -7.44 14.40 -21.06
N ARG A 24 -6.91 15.60 -20.80
CA ARG A 24 -7.30 16.43 -19.66
C ARG A 24 -8.76 16.86 -19.73
N SER A 25 -9.25 17.23 -20.91
CA SER A 25 -10.67 17.54 -21.13
C SER A 25 -11.56 16.30 -20.93
N LEU A 26 -11.09 15.13 -21.39
CA LEU A 26 -11.77 13.86 -21.18
C LEU A 26 -11.87 13.51 -19.69
N THR A 27 -10.77 13.63 -18.93
CA THR A 27 -10.74 13.42 -17.48
C THR A 27 -11.69 14.36 -16.77
N ALA A 28 -11.69 15.65 -17.14
CA ALA A 28 -12.61 16.63 -16.55
C ALA A 28 -14.08 16.25 -16.81
N SER A 29 -14.41 15.78 -18.01
CA SER A 29 -15.76 15.31 -18.35
C SER A 29 -16.14 14.03 -17.57
N LEU A 30 -15.21 13.10 -17.38
CA LEU A 30 -15.44 11.90 -16.57
C LEU A 30 -15.64 12.24 -15.09
N ILE A 31 -14.85 13.18 -14.55
CA ILE A 31 -15.02 13.67 -13.19
C ILE A 31 -16.37 14.35 -13.03
N ALA A 32 -16.80 15.18 -13.99
CA ALA A 32 -18.11 15.80 -13.98
C ALA A 32 -19.22 14.74 -13.98
N GLY A 33 -19.18 13.79 -14.91
CA GLY A 33 -20.17 12.70 -14.95
C GLY A 33 -20.18 11.82 -13.70
N TYR A 34 -19.02 11.61 -13.06
CA TYR A 34 -18.93 10.92 -11.77
C TYR A 34 -19.60 11.72 -10.64
N LYS A 35 -19.36 13.03 -10.56
CA LYS A 35 -20.02 13.92 -9.60
C LYS A 35 -21.54 13.98 -9.83
N ASP A 36 -21.96 14.06 -11.08
CA ASP A 36 -23.37 14.09 -11.46
C ASP A 36 -24.07 12.77 -11.11
N ALA A 37 -23.42 11.62 -11.34
CA ALA A 37 -23.97 10.33 -10.94
C ALA A 37 -24.15 10.21 -9.41
N ALA A 38 -23.22 10.79 -8.64
CA ALA A 38 -23.31 10.83 -7.18
C ALA A 38 -24.47 11.71 -6.69
N SER A 39 -24.75 12.82 -7.38
CA SER A 39 -25.79 13.78 -7.02
C SER A 39 -27.20 13.35 -7.48
N LEU A 40 -27.31 12.76 -8.68
CA LEU A 40 -28.58 12.37 -9.33
C LEU A 40 -29.32 11.24 -8.62
N SER A 41 -28.64 10.51 -7.73
CA SER A 41 -29.16 9.26 -7.17
C SER A 41 -29.48 9.35 -5.67
N GLY A 42 -29.13 10.43 -4.96
CA GLY A 42 -29.19 10.48 -3.48
C GLY A 42 -28.31 9.43 -2.77
N VAL A 43 -27.54 8.68 -3.56
CA VAL A 43 -26.80 7.46 -3.21
C VAL A 43 -25.39 7.80 -2.70
N GLY A 44 -24.92 9.05 -2.91
CA GLY A 44 -23.62 9.53 -2.45
C GLY A 44 -22.44 8.86 -3.16
N TYR A 45 -21.23 9.40 -2.97
CA TYR A 45 -20.01 8.83 -3.57
C TYR A 45 -19.77 7.37 -3.14
N SER A 46 -20.19 7.05 -1.92
CA SER A 46 -19.83 5.81 -1.24
C SER A 46 -20.35 4.51 -1.87
N ASN A 47 -21.26 4.64 -2.83
CA ASN A 47 -21.92 3.55 -3.54
C ASN A 47 -21.48 3.46 -5.03
N ILE A 48 -20.92 4.53 -5.60
CA ILE A 48 -20.50 4.57 -7.00
C ILE A 48 -18.99 4.40 -7.17
N SER A 49 -18.17 4.82 -6.18
CA SER A 49 -16.71 4.79 -6.25
C SER A 49 -16.16 3.41 -6.60
N GLY A 50 -16.63 2.37 -5.91
CA GLY A 50 -16.17 1.01 -6.16
C GLY A 50 -16.53 0.49 -7.55
N ILE A 51 -17.73 0.81 -8.05
CA ILE A 51 -18.16 0.45 -9.40
C ILE A 51 -17.29 1.18 -10.43
N PHE A 52 -17.08 2.47 -10.23
CA PHE A 52 -16.31 3.32 -11.14
C PHE A 52 -14.84 2.88 -11.23
N LEU A 53 -14.19 2.65 -10.08
CA LEU A 53 -12.82 2.14 -10.01
C LEU A 53 -12.71 0.72 -10.60
N GLY A 54 -13.71 -0.14 -10.38
CA GLY A 54 -13.77 -1.47 -11.00
C GLY A 54 -13.83 -1.41 -12.54
N ILE A 55 -14.61 -0.48 -13.10
CA ILE A 55 -14.68 -0.24 -14.54
C ILE A 55 -13.32 0.25 -15.07
N ILE A 56 -12.71 1.24 -14.39
CA ILE A 56 -11.38 1.75 -14.76
C ILE A 56 -10.36 0.61 -14.77
N ARG A 57 -10.28 -0.20 -13.70
CA ARG A 57 -9.36 -1.33 -13.62
C ARG A 57 -9.54 -2.32 -14.76
N LYS A 58 -10.79 -2.72 -15.05
CA LYS A 58 -11.10 -3.66 -16.13
C LYS A 58 -10.69 -3.12 -17.50
N ARG A 59 -10.84 -1.81 -17.72
CA ARG A 59 -10.42 -1.14 -18.96
C ARG A 59 -8.90 -1.04 -19.06
N ILE A 60 -8.20 -0.69 -17.99
CA ILE A 60 -6.73 -0.71 -17.94
C ILE A 60 -6.21 -2.10 -18.29
N LEU A 61 -6.80 -3.15 -17.70
CA LEU A 61 -6.41 -4.53 -18.00
C LEU A 61 -6.67 -4.93 -19.47
N GLY A 62 -7.78 -4.48 -20.06
CA GLY A 62 -8.06 -4.68 -21.49
C GLY A 62 -7.05 -3.96 -22.39
N PHE A 63 -6.70 -2.73 -22.03
CA PHE A 63 -5.72 -1.93 -22.74
C PHE A 63 -4.30 -2.53 -22.66
N SER A 64 -3.88 -2.98 -21.47
CA SER A 64 -2.61 -3.70 -21.25
C SER A 64 -2.43 -4.89 -22.20
N LYS A 65 -3.50 -5.66 -22.45
CA LYS A 65 -3.47 -6.81 -23.36
C LYS A 65 -3.35 -6.40 -24.84
N SER A 66 -3.72 -5.18 -25.17
CA SER A 66 -3.72 -4.65 -26.54
C SER A 66 -2.45 -3.87 -26.87
N LEU A 67 -1.77 -3.34 -25.85
CA LEU A 67 -0.51 -2.58 -25.93
C LEU A 67 0.70 -3.41 -26.36
N THR A 68 0.64 -4.73 -26.28
CA THR A 68 1.73 -5.64 -26.72
C THR A 68 2.00 -5.58 -28.23
N CYS A 69 1.23 -4.82 -29.01
CA CYS A 69 1.35 -4.73 -30.45
C CYS A 69 1.69 -3.28 -30.89
N ASN A 70 2.94 -3.07 -31.29
CA ASN A 70 3.39 -2.00 -32.21
C ASN A 70 3.31 -0.54 -31.74
N LEU A 71 4.30 -0.09 -30.96
CA LEU A 71 4.60 1.34 -30.80
C LEU A 71 5.89 1.66 -31.54
N VAL A 72 5.77 2.38 -32.66
CA VAL A 72 6.85 2.62 -33.64
C VAL A 72 7.15 4.13 -33.78
N ARG A 73 6.46 5.02 -33.05
CA ARG A 73 6.59 6.49 -33.20
C ARG A 73 6.51 7.27 -31.89
N ASP A 74 7.29 8.36 -31.80
CA ASP A 74 7.40 9.25 -30.63
C ASP A 74 6.08 9.98 -30.28
N ASP A 75 5.21 10.25 -31.27
CA ASP A 75 3.91 10.89 -31.03
C ASP A 75 2.93 9.98 -30.27
N ASP A 76 2.99 8.67 -30.53
CA ASP A 76 2.17 7.67 -29.83
C ASP A 76 2.61 7.58 -28.36
N TYR A 77 3.91 7.75 -28.11
CA TYR A 77 4.50 7.75 -26.78
C TYR A 77 4.02 8.94 -25.91
N ASN A 78 4.01 10.16 -26.46
CA ASN A 78 3.52 11.34 -25.75
C ASN A 78 2.02 11.23 -25.42
N ALA A 79 1.23 10.70 -26.36
CA ALA A 79 -0.20 10.48 -26.17
C ALA A 79 -0.48 9.47 -25.06
N ILE A 80 0.23 8.34 -25.09
CA ILE A 80 0.11 7.28 -24.08
C ILE A 80 0.53 7.84 -22.71
N SER A 81 1.66 8.52 -22.63
CA SER A 81 2.15 9.16 -21.42
C SER A 81 1.11 10.10 -20.80
N ALA A 82 0.55 11.01 -21.60
CA ALA A 82 -0.50 11.92 -21.16
C ALA A 82 -1.76 11.18 -20.67
N PHE A 83 -2.15 10.10 -21.35
CA PHE A 83 -3.27 9.26 -20.93
C PHE A 83 -3.03 8.60 -19.56
N TYR A 84 -1.85 7.99 -19.35
CA TYR A 84 -1.50 7.34 -18.08
C TYR A 84 -1.53 8.32 -16.90
N LEU A 85 -0.97 9.53 -17.08
CA LEU A 85 -0.96 10.55 -16.04
C LEU A 85 -2.38 11.04 -15.69
N GLU A 86 -3.22 11.21 -16.69
CA GLU A 86 -4.63 11.58 -16.51
C GLU A 86 -5.45 10.46 -15.84
N LEU A 87 -5.13 9.19 -16.08
CA LEU A 87 -5.72 8.06 -15.34
C LEU A 87 -5.33 8.06 -13.87
N ILE A 88 -4.05 8.29 -13.53
CA ILE A 88 -3.62 8.40 -12.13
C ILE A 88 -4.42 9.51 -11.42
N ARG A 89 -4.54 10.67 -12.07
CA ARG A 89 -5.31 11.80 -11.54
C ARG A 89 -6.77 11.44 -11.29
N LEU A 90 -7.40 10.73 -12.23
CA LEU A 90 -8.78 10.27 -12.10
C LEU A 90 -8.94 9.27 -10.94
N ILE A 91 -8.02 8.30 -10.81
CA ILE A 91 -8.04 7.31 -9.74
C ILE A 91 -7.94 7.99 -8.37
N TYR A 92 -6.96 8.88 -8.18
CA TYR A 92 -6.81 9.61 -6.92
C TYR A 92 -7.96 10.58 -6.65
N PHE A 93 -8.56 11.19 -7.68
CA PHE A 93 -9.75 12.01 -7.51
C PHE A 93 -10.91 11.21 -6.90
N VAL A 94 -11.20 10.03 -7.46
CA VAL A 94 -12.28 9.16 -6.94
C VAL A 94 -11.93 8.66 -5.54
N LEU A 95 -10.68 8.25 -5.31
CA LEU A 95 -10.22 7.78 -4.01
C LEU A 95 -10.34 8.87 -2.93
N ALA A 96 -10.03 10.13 -3.26
CA ALA A 96 -10.17 11.25 -2.34
C ALA A 96 -11.64 11.53 -1.94
N THR A 97 -12.62 11.07 -2.72
CA THR A 97 -14.05 11.23 -2.39
C THR A 97 -14.60 10.12 -1.51
N ASP A 98 -14.00 8.93 -1.52
CA ASP A 98 -14.42 7.79 -0.70
C ASP A 98 -13.26 6.80 -0.49
N THR A 99 -12.68 6.83 0.71
CA THR A 99 -11.49 6.04 1.09
C THR A 99 -11.84 4.69 1.71
N LYS A 100 -13.03 4.11 1.47
CA LYS A 100 -13.36 2.75 1.92
C LYS A 100 -12.33 1.73 1.40
N SER A 101 -12.04 0.70 2.22
CA SER A 101 -11.13 -0.43 1.93
C SER A 101 -11.17 -0.92 0.49
N ARG A 102 -12.36 -1.26 -0.02
CA ARG A 102 -12.54 -1.75 -1.39
C ARG A 102 -12.08 -0.76 -2.46
N ASN A 103 -12.31 0.53 -2.27
CA ASN A 103 -11.90 1.55 -3.24
C ASN A 103 -10.39 1.74 -3.23
N VAL A 104 -9.79 1.72 -2.05
CA VAL A 104 -8.33 1.79 -1.87
C VAL A 104 -7.68 0.62 -2.60
N ASP A 105 -8.16 -0.60 -2.38
CA ASP A 105 -7.65 -1.79 -3.06
C ASP A 105 -7.78 -1.67 -4.59
N LEU A 106 -8.96 -1.29 -5.10
CA LEU A 106 -9.19 -1.11 -6.53
C LEU A 106 -8.31 -0.02 -7.14
N ALA A 107 -8.13 1.09 -6.44
CA ALA A 107 -7.28 2.20 -6.86
C ALA A 107 -5.82 1.75 -6.98
N PHE A 108 -5.25 1.15 -5.92
CA PHE A 108 -3.85 0.75 -5.93
C PHE A 108 -3.56 -0.44 -6.86
N GLN A 109 -4.49 -1.40 -7.01
CA GLN A 109 -4.38 -2.41 -8.06
C GLN A 109 -4.35 -1.78 -9.46
N SER A 110 -5.19 -0.77 -9.69
CA SER A 110 -5.20 -0.04 -10.97
C SER A 110 -3.87 0.69 -11.20
N LEU A 111 -3.34 1.37 -10.17
CA LEU A 111 -2.05 2.06 -10.24
C LEU A 111 -0.89 1.10 -10.49
N ILE A 112 -0.89 -0.08 -9.87
CA ILE A 112 0.12 -1.12 -10.10
C ILE A 112 0.05 -1.65 -11.53
N LEU A 113 -1.15 -1.94 -12.04
CA LEU A 113 -1.31 -2.33 -13.45
C LEU A 113 -0.79 -1.25 -14.39
N LEU A 114 -1.07 0.03 -14.09
CA LEU A 114 -0.56 1.14 -14.88
C LEU A 114 0.97 1.20 -14.85
N TYR A 115 1.57 1.12 -13.65
CA TYR A 115 3.01 1.11 -13.45
C TYR A 115 3.68 -0.05 -14.19
N GLU A 116 3.10 -1.25 -14.14
CA GLU A 116 3.64 -2.43 -14.83
C GLU A 116 3.61 -2.29 -16.35
N ASN A 117 2.68 -1.53 -16.91
CA ASN A 117 2.72 -1.19 -18.32
C ASN A 117 3.86 -0.19 -18.57
N VAL A 118 3.89 0.90 -17.80
CA VAL A 118 4.82 2.03 -17.98
C VAL A 118 6.29 1.63 -17.82
N LYS A 119 6.61 0.73 -16.87
CA LYS A 119 7.99 0.36 -16.53
C LYS A 119 8.82 -0.18 -17.70
N TRP A 120 8.16 -0.71 -18.74
CA TRP A 120 8.82 -1.28 -19.92
C TRP A 120 9.01 -0.29 -21.07
N TYR A 121 8.45 0.93 -20.97
CA TYR A 121 8.50 1.91 -22.04
C TYR A 121 9.74 2.79 -21.95
N ASP A 122 9.82 3.64 -20.93
CA ASP A 122 10.87 4.66 -20.84
C ASP A 122 11.14 5.06 -19.38
N PRO A 123 12.41 5.24 -18.99
CA PRO A 123 12.79 5.64 -17.63
C PRO A 123 12.22 6.99 -17.19
N VAL A 124 12.14 7.99 -18.08
CA VAL A 124 11.60 9.33 -17.76
C VAL A 124 10.11 9.23 -17.49
N LEU A 125 9.35 8.54 -18.33
CA LEU A 125 7.92 8.33 -18.07
C LEU A 125 7.68 7.56 -16.78
N ASN A 126 8.51 6.55 -16.49
CA ASN A 126 8.43 5.83 -15.22
C ASN A 126 8.66 6.77 -14.02
N GLN A 127 9.62 7.68 -14.13
CA GLN A 127 9.88 8.69 -13.09
C GLN A 127 8.70 9.67 -12.94
N VAL A 128 8.14 10.18 -14.05
CA VAL A 128 6.99 11.09 -14.02
C VAL A 128 5.75 10.39 -13.44
N PHE A 129 5.52 9.12 -13.82
CA PHE A 129 4.46 8.29 -13.29
C PHE A 129 4.60 8.12 -11.77
N SER A 130 5.80 7.71 -11.32
CA SER A 130 6.11 7.49 -9.91
C SER A 130 5.86 8.76 -9.11
N ARG A 131 6.38 9.91 -9.57
CA ARG A 131 6.17 11.20 -8.92
C ARG A 131 4.70 11.61 -8.85
N THR A 132 3.95 11.37 -9.92
CA THR A 132 2.50 11.67 -9.94
C THR A 132 1.73 10.78 -8.97
N ALA A 133 2.12 9.51 -8.85
CA ALA A 133 1.55 8.59 -7.87
C ALA A 133 1.89 9.01 -6.43
N GLU A 134 3.14 9.46 -6.18
CA GLU A 134 3.57 10.02 -4.89
C GLU A 134 2.73 11.24 -4.50
N ASP A 135 2.58 12.21 -5.41
CA ASP A 135 1.80 13.42 -5.15
C ASP A 135 0.33 13.10 -4.84
N GLY A 136 -0.26 12.13 -5.55
CA GLY A 136 -1.60 11.60 -5.28
C GLY A 136 -1.70 10.93 -3.90
N PHE A 137 -0.73 10.07 -3.55
CA PHE A 137 -0.65 9.42 -2.25
C PHE A 137 -0.56 10.45 -1.12
N VAL A 138 0.34 11.43 -1.25
CA VAL A 138 0.50 12.52 -0.29
C VAL A 138 -0.80 13.31 -0.15
N GLY A 139 -1.44 13.63 -1.28
CA GLY A 139 -2.69 14.39 -1.32
C GLY A 139 -3.84 13.70 -0.58
N VAL A 140 -3.99 12.38 -0.76
CA VAL A 140 -5.08 11.60 -0.15
C VAL A 140 -4.77 11.22 1.30
N PHE A 141 -3.56 10.75 1.59
CA PHE A 141 -3.26 10.09 2.87
C PHE A 141 -2.41 10.93 3.83
N LEU A 142 -1.62 11.90 3.37
CA LEU A 142 -0.71 12.64 4.26
C LEU A 142 -1.14 14.10 4.48
N LYS A 143 -1.86 14.69 3.53
CA LYS A 143 -2.39 16.06 3.62
C LYS A 143 -3.84 16.13 4.13
N SER A 144 -4.56 15.01 4.17
CA SER A 144 -5.87 14.96 4.82
C SER A 144 -5.71 15.34 6.28
N LYS A 145 -6.39 16.42 6.72
CA LYS A 145 -6.17 17.09 8.03
C LYS A 145 -6.40 16.20 9.27
N ASP A 146 -6.88 14.98 9.09
CA ASP A 146 -7.18 14.05 10.17
C ASP A 146 -6.23 12.85 10.15
N ILE A 147 -5.03 13.01 10.70
CA ILE A 147 -4.14 11.87 11.00
C ILE A 147 -4.85 10.85 11.92
N ILE A 148 -5.79 11.34 12.74
CA ILE A 148 -6.70 10.51 13.55
C ILE A 148 -7.57 9.60 12.67
N ASN A 149 -8.02 10.07 11.49
CA ASN A 149 -8.78 9.26 10.56
C ASN A 149 -7.90 8.24 9.81
N LEU A 150 -6.59 8.48 9.67
CA LEU A 150 -5.64 7.47 9.18
C LEU A 150 -5.49 6.32 10.18
N GLY A 151 -5.48 6.60 11.49
CA GLY A 151 -5.53 5.56 12.52
C GLY A 151 -6.83 4.75 12.48
N LYS A 152 -7.95 5.38 12.11
CA LYS A 152 -9.24 4.69 11.92
C LYS A 152 -9.31 3.87 10.62
N SER A 153 -8.52 4.25 9.61
CA SER A 153 -8.39 3.60 8.30
C SER A 153 -7.01 2.96 8.13
N SER A 154 -6.53 2.33 9.21
CA SER A 154 -5.15 1.87 9.32
C SER A 154 -4.79 0.82 8.27
N LEU A 155 -5.74 -0.08 7.98
CA LEU A 155 -5.59 -1.14 6.98
C LEU A 155 -5.51 -0.58 5.56
N GLU A 156 -6.28 0.47 5.25
CA GLU A 156 -6.22 1.20 3.99
C GLU A 156 -4.88 1.88 3.80
N PHE A 157 -4.41 2.61 4.83
CA PHE A 157 -3.12 3.29 4.77
C PHE A 157 -1.97 2.29 4.59
N VAL A 158 -1.98 1.21 5.36
CA VAL A 158 -0.97 0.13 5.29
C VAL A 158 -0.95 -0.53 3.91
N SER A 159 -2.11 -0.89 3.36
CA SER A 159 -2.20 -1.52 2.03
C SER A 159 -1.70 -0.56 0.95
N SER A 160 -2.06 0.72 1.07
CA SER A 160 -1.58 1.79 0.19
C SER A 160 -0.07 2.02 0.31
N LEU A 161 0.48 1.93 1.52
CA LEU A 161 1.90 2.11 1.83
C LEU A 161 2.76 1.05 1.13
N ILE A 162 2.32 -0.21 1.17
CA ILE A 162 3.02 -1.31 0.49
C ILE A 162 2.96 -1.10 -1.03
N ALA A 163 1.79 -0.72 -1.56
CA ALA A 163 1.61 -0.50 -2.99
C ALA A 163 2.42 0.71 -3.51
N ILE A 164 2.46 1.83 -2.78
CA ILE A 164 3.27 2.98 -3.18
C ILE A 164 4.77 2.69 -3.07
N ALA A 165 5.20 1.87 -2.11
CA ALA A 165 6.59 1.44 -2.01
C ALA A 165 7.02 0.55 -3.19
N TYR A 166 6.08 -0.17 -3.80
CA TYR A 166 6.31 -0.92 -5.04
C TYR A 166 6.41 0.00 -6.26
N ILE A 167 5.45 0.93 -6.41
CA ILE A 167 5.40 1.86 -7.54
C ILE A 167 6.58 2.82 -7.52
N SER A 168 6.90 3.39 -6.34
CA SER A 168 8.03 4.29 -6.13
C SER A 168 8.92 3.81 -4.98
N PRO A 169 9.91 2.95 -5.25
CA PRO A 169 10.85 2.45 -4.24
C PRO A 169 11.70 3.55 -3.57
N PHE A 170 11.84 4.70 -4.23
CA PHE A 170 12.60 5.85 -3.76
C PHE A 170 11.75 6.89 -3.01
N PHE A 171 10.42 6.75 -3.03
CA PHE A 171 9.55 7.61 -2.23
C PHE A 171 9.86 7.47 -0.74
N ARG A 172 9.98 8.60 -0.06
CA ARG A 172 10.26 8.67 1.39
C ARG A 172 9.18 9.50 2.05
N ILE A 173 8.37 8.85 2.86
CA ILE A 173 7.44 9.53 3.76
C ILE A 173 8.25 10.09 4.93
N PRO A 174 8.02 11.34 5.37
CA PRO A 174 8.68 11.88 6.55
C PRO A 174 8.48 10.99 7.77
N GLN A 175 9.54 10.71 8.52
CA GLN A 175 9.49 9.84 9.70
C GLN A 175 8.42 10.28 10.70
N GLN A 176 8.25 11.58 10.89
CA GLN A 176 7.25 12.14 11.80
C GLN A 176 5.82 11.71 11.42
N SER A 177 5.47 11.75 10.12
CA SER A 177 4.14 11.32 9.65
C SER A 177 3.86 9.85 9.96
N LEU A 178 4.88 8.99 9.86
CA LEU A 178 4.75 7.57 10.20
C LEU A 178 4.64 7.34 11.72
N ILE A 179 5.33 8.13 12.53
CA ILE A 179 5.20 8.11 13.99
C ILE A 179 3.78 8.54 14.40
N ASP A 180 3.25 9.59 13.79
CA ASP A 180 1.90 10.07 14.11
C ASP A 180 0.83 9.07 13.68
N PHE A 181 1.02 8.42 12.53
CA PHE A 181 0.22 7.26 12.11
C PHE A 181 0.27 6.13 13.15
N TRP A 182 1.46 5.71 13.59
CA TRP A 182 1.62 4.66 14.60
C TRP A 182 0.89 4.99 15.91
N LYS A 183 1.01 6.23 16.39
CA LYS A 183 0.30 6.69 17.60
C LYS A 183 -1.21 6.62 17.40
N ALA A 184 -1.72 7.08 16.26
CA ALA A 184 -3.14 7.03 15.95
C ALA A 184 -3.67 5.59 15.84
N ALA A 185 -2.88 4.67 15.26
CA ALA A 185 -3.23 3.25 15.19
C ALA A 185 -3.38 2.62 16.59
N LYS A 186 -2.45 2.92 17.52
CA LYS A 186 -2.56 2.45 18.91
C LYS A 186 -3.81 2.96 19.61
N ILE A 187 -4.14 4.24 19.45
CA ILE A 187 -5.36 4.83 20.02
C ILE A 187 -6.59 4.13 19.44
N SER A 188 -6.67 3.99 18.11
CA SER A 188 -7.82 3.35 17.47
C SER A 188 -7.96 1.88 17.84
N LEU A 189 -6.86 1.15 18.06
CA LEU A 189 -6.92 -0.25 18.48
C LEU A 189 -7.50 -0.34 19.89
N HIS A 190 -6.97 0.43 20.85
CA HIS A 190 -7.42 0.43 22.23
C HIS A 190 -8.89 0.89 22.39
N GLU A 191 -9.37 1.79 21.53
CA GLU A 191 -10.77 2.21 21.52
C GLU A 191 -11.71 1.10 21.00
N LYS A 192 -11.27 0.30 20.03
CA LYS A 192 -12.12 -0.71 19.36
C LYS A 192 -11.99 -2.11 19.95
N PHE A 193 -10.81 -2.43 20.49
CA PHE A 193 -10.41 -3.74 20.95
C PHE A 193 -9.65 -3.58 22.26
N SER A 194 -9.78 -4.54 23.17
CA SER A 194 -8.97 -4.58 24.41
C SER A 194 -7.54 -5.08 24.16
N ASP A 195 -7.04 -4.92 22.93
CA ASP A 195 -5.71 -5.32 22.49
C ASP A 195 -4.77 -4.11 22.57
N ASP A 196 -3.50 -4.35 22.86
CA ASP A 196 -2.52 -3.31 23.20
C ASP A 196 -1.48 -3.07 22.10
N PHE A 197 -1.41 -3.95 21.09
CA PHE A 197 -0.39 -3.86 20.04
C PHE A 197 -0.97 -3.96 18.60
N PRO A 198 -0.92 -2.87 17.80
CA PRO A 198 -1.36 -2.87 16.40
C PRO A 198 -0.39 -3.63 15.49
N TYR A 199 -0.50 -4.95 15.49
CA TYR A 199 0.44 -5.86 14.82
C TYR A 199 0.59 -5.55 13.32
N PHE A 200 -0.52 -5.44 12.58
CA PHE A 200 -0.50 -5.27 11.12
C PHE A 200 0.17 -3.96 10.70
N GLU A 201 -0.13 -2.88 11.42
CA GLU A 201 0.49 -1.57 11.22
C GLU A 201 1.98 -1.62 11.53
N ALA A 202 2.35 -2.28 12.63
CA ALA A 202 3.74 -2.37 13.07
C ALA A 202 4.62 -3.10 12.05
N VAL A 203 4.20 -4.29 11.59
CA VAL A 203 4.97 -5.06 10.60
C VAL A 203 5.00 -4.38 9.23
N SER A 204 3.93 -3.69 8.84
CA SER A 204 3.88 -2.98 7.57
C SER A 204 4.76 -1.74 7.57
N LEU A 205 4.82 -1.01 8.69
CA LEU A 205 5.78 0.07 8.87
C LEU A 205 7.21 -0.46 8.82
N LEU A 206 7.51 -1.58 9.50
CA LEU A 206 8.84 -2.22 9.42
C LEU A 206 9.20 -2.64 8.00
N PHE A 207 8.25 -3.23 7.27
CA PHE A 207 8.44 -3.64 5.89
C PHE A 207 8.73 -2.43 4.97
N TYR A 208 8.06 -1.30 5.20
CA TYR A 208 8.28 -0.06 4.48
C TYR A 208 9.66 0.56 4.80
N ILE A 209 9.97 0.77 6.09
CA ILE A 209 11.16 1.51 6.51
C ILE A 209 12.46 0.71 6.41
N GLN A 210 12.40 -0.61 6.59
CA GLN A 210 13.54 -1.52 6.49
C GLN A 210 14.71 -1.11 7.42
N ASP A 211 15.94 -1.29 6.92
CA ASP A 211 17.22 -0.92 7.51
C ASP A 211 17.48 0.59 7.56
N ARG A 212 16.75 1.41 6.78
CA ARG A 212 17.09 2.80 6.51
C ARG A 212 17.26 3.67 7.77
N GLN A 213 18.39 4.35 7.85
CA GLN A 213 18.83 5.09 9.03
C GLN A 213 17.90 6.26 9.40
N GLU A 214 17.30 6.93 8.41
CA GLU A 214 16.38 8.04 8.65
C GLU A 214 15.13 7.62 9.45
N TYR A 215 14.83 6.32 9.51
CA TYR A 215 13.70 5.77 10.25
C TYR A 215 14.08 5.11 11.58
N SER A 216 15.31 5.27 12.05
CA SER A 216 15.82 4.66 13.29
C SER A 216 14.95 4.94 14.53
N SER A 217 14.53 6.19 14.76
CA SER A 217 13.64 6.57 15.87
C SER A 217 12.31 5.82 15.86
N LEU A 218 11.63 5.75 14.70
CA LEU A 218 10.41 4.97 14.52
C LEU A 218 10.65 3.47 14.76
N ARG A 219 11.74 2.90 14.24
CA ARG A 219 12.05 1.49 14.45
C ARG A 219 12.28 1.16 15.93
N ASN A 220 12.98 2.04 16.65
CA ASN A 220 13.18 1.93 18.08
C ASN A 220 11.87 2.10 18.87
N LEU A 221 10.99 2.99 18.41
CA LEU A 221 9.65 3.17 18.97
C LEU A 221 8.81 1.90 18.85
N LEU A 222 8.73 1.31 17.65
CA LEU A 222 8.03 0.05 17.39
C LEU A 222 8.57 -1.10 18.25
N TYR A 223 9.89 -1.22 18.36
CA TYR A 223 10.54 -2.22 19.21
C TYR A 223 10.19 -2.05 20.70
N ARG A 224 10.30 -0.82 21.19
CA ARG A 224 10.03 -0.49 22.60
C ARG A 224 8.58 -0.77 22.96
N ASP A 225 7.65 -0.38 22.09
CA ASP A 225 6.22 -0.57 22.32
C ASP A 225 5.85 -2.07 22.32
N LEU A 226 6.45 -2.90 21.45
CA LEU A 226 6.29 -4.37 21.52
C LEU A 226 6.83 -4.93 22.83
N ARG A 227 8.05 -4.53 23.23
CA ARG A 227 8.66 -4.98 24.48
C ARG A 227 7.79 -4.60 25.69
N GLN A 228 7.15 -3.44 25.67
CA GLN A 228 6.22 -3.03 26.72
C GLN A 228 4.97 -3.91 26.74
N SER A 229 4.39 -4.23 25.58
CA SER A 229 3.24 -5.15 25.49
C SER A 229 3.59 -6.55 26.04
N ILE A 230 4.75 -7.10 25.68
CA ILE A 230 5.23 -8.39 26.21
C ILE A 230 5.32 -8.35 27.75
N LYS A 231 5.93 -7.29 28.31
CA LYS A 231 6.02 -7.10 29.77
C LYS A 231 4.67 -6.95 30.46
N GLY A 232 3.68 -6.40 29.76
CA GLY A 232 2.30 -6.29 30.23
C GLY A 232 1.53 -7.61 30.22
N GLY A 233 2.15 -8.72 29.78
CA GLY A 233 1.49 -10.03 29.64
C GLY A 233 0.89 -10.27 28.25
N GLY A 234 1.03 -9.30 27.33
CA GLY A 234 0.46 -9.36 25.98
C GLY A 234 0.89 -10.59 25.20
N LEU A 235 2.08 -11.15 25.46
CA LEU A 235 2.54 -12.37 24.78
C LEU A 235 1.60 -13.57 24.97
N THR A 236 0.95 -13.69 26.13
CA THR A 236 0.03 -14.80 26.44
C THR A 236 -1.44 -14.44 26.27
N GLN A 237 -1.75 -13.14 26.21
CA GLN A 237 -3.12 -12.62 26.23
C GLN A 237 -3.55 -12.01 24.89
N SER A 238 -2.60 -11.58 24.07
CA SER A 238 -2.82 -10.95 22.77
C SER A 238 -2.21 -11.79 21.65
N THR A 239 -3.05 -12.20 20.70
CA THR A 239 -2.58 -12.82 19.47
C THR A 239 -1.70 -11.84 18.68
N SER A 240 -2.04 -10.56 18.66
CA SER A 240 -1.27 -9.51 17.96
C SER A 240 0.15 -9.41 18.51
N THR A 241 0.32 -9.41 19.82
CA THR A 241 1.64 -9.37 20.46
C THR A 241 2.44 -10.64 20.22
N PHE A 242 1.79 -11.81 20.25
CA PHE A 242 2.44 -13.08 19.93
C PHE A 242 2.94 -13.12 18.48
N MET A 243 2.10 -12.72 17.51
CA MET A 243 2.49 -12.61 16.10
C MET A 243 3.65 -11.62 15.93
N ALA A 244 3.56 -10.44 16.57
CA ALA A 244 4.61 -9.44 16.53
C ALA A 244 5.95 -9.96 17.07
N PHE A 245 5.92 -10.72 18.18
CA PHE A 245 7.12 -11.33 18.75
C PHE A 245 7.82 -12.27 17.75
N LEU A 246 7.06 -13.12 17.07
CA LEU A 246 7.59 -14.06 16.07
C LEU A 246 8.23 -13.31 14.89
N ASP A 247 7.48 -12.40 14.27
CA ASP A 247 7.98 -11.65 13.12
C ASP A 247 9.15 -10.71 13.47
N TYR A 248 9.15 -10.09 14.65
CA TYR A 248 10.25 -9.21 15.07
C TYR A 248 11.53 -10.00 15.38
N SER A 249 11.39 -11.23 15.89
CA SER A 249 12.54 -12.12 16.13
C SER A 249 13.18 -12.57 14.82
N ALA A 250 12.37 -12.84 13.80
CA ALA A 250 12.85 -13.18 12.45
C ALA A 250 13.31 -11.96 11.64
N CYS A 251 12.81 -10.76 11.94
CA CYS A 251 13.03 -9.56 11.13
C CYS A 251 14.53 -9.20 11.01
N PRO A 252 15.07 -8.99 9.80
CA PRO A 252 16.48 -8.68 9.59
C PRO A 252 16.87 -7.24 9.98
N TYR A 253 15.89 -6.38 10.25
CA TYR A 253 16.13 -4.95 10.52
C TYR A 253 16.39 -4.63 11.99
N PHE A 254 16.35 -5.65 12.86
CA PHE A 254 16.76 -5.59 14.26
C PHE A 254 18.09 -6.32 14.43
N ASP A 255 18.99 -5.70 15.19
CA ASP A 255 20.24 -6.34 15.58
C ASP A 255 20.01 -7.53 16.52
N GLU A 256 21.01 -8.42 16.58
CA GLU A 256 20.99 -9.59 17.44
C GLU A 256 20.76 -9.26 18.92
N THR A 257 21.25 -8.12 19.41
CA THR A 257 21.09 -7.71 20.81
C THR A 257 19.62 -7.45 21.14
N LYS A 258 18.91 -6.74 20.26
CA LYS A 258 17.46 -6.51 20.36
C LYS A 258 16.68 -7.82 20.28
N LYS A 259 17.04 -8.70 19.35
CA LYS A 259 16.38 -10.02 19.21
C LYS A 259 16.55 -10.88 20.46
N LYS A 260 17.77 -10.97 20.99
CA LYS A 260 18.05 -11.67 22.25
C LYS A 260 17.24 -11.08 23.41
N SER A 261 17.21 -9.76 23.50
CA SER A 261 16.40 -9.09 24.52
C SER A 261 14.91 -9.39 24.40
N LEU A 262 14.34 -9.48 23.19
CA LEU A 262 12.92 -9.88 23.03
C LEU A 262 12.66 -11.30 23.52
N VAL A 263 13.55 -12.26 23.21
CA VAL A 263 13.43 -13.65 23.67
C VAL A 263 13.53 -13.74 25.19
N GLU A 264 14.45 -13.00 25.81
CA GLU A 264 14.55 -12.95 27.28
C GLU A 264 13.28 -12.40 27.93
N GLU A 265 12.71 -11.33 27.38
CA GLU A 265 11.47 -10.73 27.90
C GLU A 265 10.27 -11.63 27.68
N ALA A 266 10.21 -12.32 26.54
CA ALA A 266 9.18 -13.31 26.25
C ALA A 266 9.24 -14.50 27.21
N TRP A 267 10.44 -15.02 27.46
CA TRP A 267 10.65 -16.08 28.45
C TRP A 267 10.22 -15.65 29.84
N LEU A 268 10.62 -14.44 30.27
CA LEU A 268 10.24 -13.87 31.56
C LEU A 268 8.71 -13.74 31.67
N ALA A 269 8.03 -13.28 30.63
CA ALA A 269 6.58 -13.12 30.61
C ALA A 269 5.82 -14.45 30.74
N VAL A 270 6.36 -15.56 30.23
CA VAL A 270 5.73 -16.89 30.32
C VAL A 270 6.07 -17.60 31.63
N HIS A 271 7.33 -17.52 32.08
CA HIS A 271 7.84 -18.32 33.17
C HIS A 271 8.00 -17.57 34.49
N ASN A 272 7.77 -16.25 34.52
CA ASN A 272 7.99 -15.35 35.67
C ASN A 272 9.39 -15.44 36.29
N GLN A 273 10.37 -15.90 35.50
CA GLN A 273 11.78 -15.98 35.87
C GLN A 273 12.66 -15.83 34.62
N PRO A 274 13.89 -15.29 34.73
CA PRO A 274 14.80 -15.19 33.60
C PRO A 274 15.25 -16.59 33.12
N PRO A 275 15.69 -16.73 31.85
CA PRO A 275 16.27 -17.98 31.36
C PRO A 275 17.51 -18.35 32.19
N LYS A 276 17.52 -19.55 32.78
CA LYS A 276 18.67 -20.06 33.54
C LYS A 276 19.90 -20.29 32.65
N ASP A 277 19.66 -20.66 31.41
CA ASP A 277 20.70 -20.95 30.42
C ASP A 277 20.56 -20.01 29.21
N LYS A 278 21.33 -18.92 29.23
CA LYS A 278 21.36 -17.94 28.13
C LYS A 278 21.97 -18.49 26.84
N SER A 279 22.70 -19.62 26.89
CA SER A 279 23.28 -20.21 25.69
C SER A 279 22.22 -20.71 24.71
N LYS A 280 21.01 -21.03 25.20
CA LYS A 280 19.86 -21.49 24.40
C LYS A 280 19.17 -20.38 23.60
N ILE A 281 19.42 -19.11 23.92
CA ILE A 281 18.79 -17.98 23.23
C ILE A 281 19.26 -17.92 21.76
N GLY A 282 20.55 -18.15 21.51
CA GLY A 282 21.10 -18.16 20.14
C GLY A 282 20.43 -19.21 19.24
N PRO A 283 20.44 -20.50 19.64
CA PRO A 283 19.73 -21.55 18.92
C PRO A 283 18.23 -21.27 18.72
N ALA A 284 17.57 -20.70 19.72
CA ALA A 284 16.16 -20.31 19.59
C ALA A 284 15.97 -19.23 18.52
N LEU A 285 16.83 -18.21 18.46
CA LEU A 285 16.79 -17.18 17.42
C LEU A 285 17.06 -17.75 16.03
N THR A 286 18.00 -18.69 15.91
CA THR A 286 18.24 -19.40 14.63
C THR A 286 16.99 -20.13 14.18
N ALA A 287 16.36 -20.91 15.05
CA ALA A 287 15.11 -21.61 14.74
C ALA A 287 13.97 -20.65 14.38
N LEU A 288 13.87 -19.50 15.07
CA LEU A 288 12.88 -18.46 14.76
C LEU A 288 13.15 -17.78 13.41
N ALA A 289 14.39 -17.71 12.96
CA ALA A 289 14.75 -17.07 11.69
C ALA A 289 14.63 -17.99 10.46
N GLU A 290 14.61 -19.31 10.66
CA GLU A 290 14.53 -20.30 9.58
C GLU A 290 13.14 -20.42 8.94
N LEU A 291 12.09 -19.99 9.65
CA LEU A 291 10.71 -20.10 9.19
C LEU A 291 10.15 -18.72 8.80
N PRO A 292 9.47 -18.60 7.64
CA PRO A 292 8.59 -17.46 7.42
C PRO A 292 7.40 -17.60 8.39
N TRP A 293 7.20 -16.59 9.24
CA TRP A 293 6.04 -16.51 10.13
C TRP A 293 4.85 -15.97 9.35
N PHE A 294 4.38 -14.78 9.69
CA PHE A 294 3.32 -14.11 8.94
C PHE A 294 3.90 -13.16 7.89
N VAL A 295 5.15 -12.71 8.07
CA VAL A 295 5.88 -11.90 7.10
C VAL A 295 7.06 -12.68 6.54
N ASP A 296 7.08 -12.85 5.22
CA ASP A 296 8.28 -13.29 4.51
C ASP A 296 9.24 -12.09 4.32
N TRP A 297 10.20 -11.97 5.25
CA TRP A 297 11.24 -10.95 5.19
C TRP A 297 12.25 -11.15 4.05
N SER A 298 12.29 -12.32 3.42
CA SER A 298 13.22 -12.61 2.32
C SER A 298 12.85 -11.91 1.01
N ARG A 299 11.55 -11.53 0.86
CA ARG A 299 10.96 -10.85 -0.31
C ARG A 299 11.08 -11.61 -1.63
N LYS A 300 11.61 -12.83 -1.64
CA LYS A 300 11.87 -13.59 -2.86
C LYS A 300 10.59 -14.00 -3.59
N ASP A 301 9.49 -14.17 -2.85
CA ASP A 301 8.20 -14.64 -3.37
C ASP A 301 7.08 -13.60 -3.33
N LEU A 302 7.39 -12.34 -2.97
CA LEU A 302 6.36 -11.29 -2.88
C LEU A 302 6.01 -10.73 -4.27
N ASP A 303 5.26 -11.51 -5.03
CA ASP A 303 4.51 -11.01 -6.17
C ASP A 303 3.34 -10.16 -5.63
N ILE A 304 3.61 -8.87 -5.41
CA ILE A 304 2.65 -7.88 -4.88
C ILE A 304 1.38 -7.86 -5.74
N ARG A 305 1.47 -8.17 -7.04
CA ARG A 305 0.31 -8.35 -7.90
C ARG A 305 -0.47 -9.60 -7.47
N LYS A 306 0.14 -10.77 -7.34
CA LYS A 306 -0.61 -11.95 -6.83
C LYS A 306 -1.21 -11.72 -5.44
N ALA A 307 -0.49 -11.04 -4.55
CA ALA A 307 -0.97 -10.76 -3.19
C ALA A 307 -2.21 -9.83 -3.19
N LEU A 308 -2.15 -8.72 -3.93
CA LEU A 308 -3.27 -7.76 -4.00
C LEU A 308 -4.48 -8.32 -4.75
N PHE A 309 -4.27 -9.17 -5.75
CA PHE A 309 -5.36 -9.77 -6.52
C PHE A 309 -5.98 -11.00 -5.82
N ARG A 310 -5.25 -11.71 -4.95
CA ARG A 310 -5.79 -12.81 -4.13
C ARG A 310 -6.79 -12.34 -3.06
N LYS A 311 -6.60 -11.14 -2.49
CA LYS A 311 -7.53 -10.54 -1.51
C LYS A 311 -8.98 -10.44 -2.03
N GLU A 312 -9.18 -10.32 -3.34
CA GLU A 312 -10.53 -10.24 -3.94
C GLU A 312 -11.25 -11.58 -4.07
N LEU A 313 -10.52 -12.69 -4.17
CA LEU A 313 -11.12 -14.02 -4.28
C LEU A 313 -11.69 -14.50 -2.94
N GLN A 314 -11.31 -13.86 -1.83
CA GLN A 314 -11.77 -14.20 -0.49
C GLN A 314 -12.97 -13.37 -0.02
N SER A 315 -13.34 -12.27 -0.68
CA SER A 315 -14.45 -11.39 -0.27
C SER A 315 -15.85 -11.86 -0.72
N VAL A 316 -16.03 -13.18 -0.88
CA VAL A 316 -17.31 -13.80 -1.29
C VAL A 316 -18.10 -14.39 -0.10
N TYR A 317 -17.59 -14.28 1.14
CA TYR A 317 -18.29 -14.75 2.34
C TYR A 317 -18.43 -13.65 3.39
#